data_AF-A0A7C4FIC7-F1
#
_entry.id   AF-A0A7C4FIC7-F1
#
_cell.length_a   1.000
_cell.length_b   1.000
_cell.length_c   1.000
_cell.angle_alpha   90.00
_cell.angle_beta   90.00
_cell.angle_gamma   90.00
#
_symmetry.space_group_name_H-M   'P 1'
#
loop_
_entity.id
_entity.type
_entity.pdbx_description
1 polymer ?
#
loop_
_entity_poly.entity_id
_entity_poly.type
_entity_poly.pdbx_seq_one_letter_code
_entity_poly.pdbx_strand_id
1 'polypeptide(L)'
;MRYNPGDSLLKHGVDAMDSETRSAEGVKGRKRLALLYSLLIVISVLFLCKVISFPVAFMLVVGRSMEPTYRVGDLVIGVATYLRGFSVGDVVVWCRDFWRTACVVHRVVRVSGEYVVTQGDANPGPDTPVLSSAVSYVVVAHVPAYVWLPLVVLAVGSTGYFSYRESGKRLSVQPGLVAIALVATYIVINAAILGFTYIDNSPPFYYTPRVELLSAHLDPVKMVYVVEINTTEYSFVEAVCKLLGEIPAAVVGVANGSITRLSIHIPAEFFSYLWNRTSARGVSFLPSPPVAVQESFSISCSVVFDKATLSGNYIAAFSWREPVVKSFNDTLIIENVNPVPLVLRIELFSKARGSTVFAREYRVERFSTLAIDFSNVAPAPGDYDARVYYTFLGVVRGQGARIVIK
;
A
#
# COMPACT_ATOMS: atom_id res chain seq x y z
N MET A 1 35.47 72.00 70.68
CA MET A 1 35.24 71.01 69.60
C MET A 1 36.22 71.31 68.47
N ARG A 2 37.16 70.40 68.19
CA ARG A 2 38.09 70.55 67.07
C ARG A 2 37.33 70.19 65.77
N TYR A 3 37.05 71.19 64.94
CA TYR A 3 36.53 70.99 63.60
C TYR A 3 37.69 70.54 62.72
N ASN A 4 37.67 69.28 62.29
CA ASN A 4 38.71 68.66 61.49
C ASN A 4 38.34 68.82 60.01
N PRO A 5 39.03 69.65 59.21
CA PRO A 5 38.64 69.96 57.83
C PRO A 5 38.87 68.80 56.84
N GLY A 6 39.38 67.65 57.30
CA GLY A 6 39.60 66.44 56.49
C GLY A 6 38.35 65.62 56.17
N ASP A 7 37.28 65.70 56.97
CA ASP A 7 36.07 64.86 56.79
C ASP A 7 35.14 65.35 55.67
N SER A 8 35.23 66.63 55.28
CA SER A 8 34.42 67.23 54.22
C SER A 8 34.92 66.86 52.81
N LEU A 9 36.24 66.81 52.63
CA LEU A 9 36.87 66.49 51.33
C LEU A 9 36.77 65.00 50.99
N LEU A 10 36.80 64.11 51.99
CA LEU A 10 36.61 62.67 51.78
C LEU A 10 35.15 62.33 51.42
N LYS A 11 34.15 62.99 52.02
CA LYS A 11 32.74 62.78 51.66
C LYS A 11 32.43 63.23 50.24
N HIS A 12 32.91 64.40 49.83
CA HIS A 12 32.69 64.89 48.46
C HIS A 12 33.40 64.06 47.38
N GLY A 13 34.56 63.48 47.67
CA GLY A 13 35.25 62.58 46.73
C GLY A 13 34.56 61.22 46.58
N VAL A 14 34.02 60.66 47.67
CA VAL A 14 33.29 59.37 47.66
C VAL A 14 31.92 59.52 46.96
N ASP A 15 31.19 60.60 47.23
CA ASP A 15 29.88 60.86 46.60
C ASP A 15 30.00 61.15 45.09
N ALA A 16 31.10 61.79 44.65
CA ALA A 16 31.38 62.02 43.23
C ALA A 16 31.79 60.75 42.49
N MET A 17 32.58 59.88 43.14
CA MET A 17 32.99 58.60 42.57
C MET A 17 31.78 57.65 42.43
N ASP A 18 30.92 57.55 43.45
CA ASP A 18 29.68 56.74 43.40
C ASP A 18 28.66 57.23 42.36
N SER A 19 28.61 58.54 42.10
CA SER A 19 27.81 59.15 41.03
C SER A 19 28.29 58.73 39.63
N GLU A 20 29.60 58.73 39.39
CA GLU A 20 30.18 58.30 38.11
C GLU A 20 30.04 56.79 37.87
N THR A 21 30.22 55.94 38.90
CA THR A 21 30.01 54.48 38.77
C THR A 21 28.54 54.16 38.50
N ARG A 22 27.59 54.79 39.19
CA ARG A 22 26.14 54.61 38.92
C ARG A 22 25.73 55.10 37.54
N SER A 23 26.32 56.20 37.05
CA SER A 23 26.10 56.69 35.69
C SER A 23 26.64 55.71 34.63
N ALA A 24 27.86 55.19 34.83
CA ALA A 24 28.48 54.22 33.93
C ALA A 24 27.75 52.86 33.90
N GLU A 25 27.27 52.37 35.05
CA GLU A 25 26.43 51.17 35.13
C GLU A 25 25.05 51.38 34.48
N GLY A 26 24.42 52.54 34.67
CA GLY A 26 23.16 52.90 34.01
C GLY A 26 23.27 52.97 32.48
N VAL A 27 24.38 53.50 31.96
CA VAL A 27 24.67 53.53 30.51
C VAL A 27 24.96 52.12 29.97
N LYS A 28 25.68 51.26 30.71
CA LYS A 28 25.89 49.85 30.34
C LYS A 28 24.57 49.06 30.32
N GLY A 29 23.69 49.28 31.30
CA GLY A 29 22.37 48.65 31.38
C GLY A 29 21.45 49.04 30.22
N ARG A 30 21.39 50.34 29.88
CA ARG A 30 20.62 50.86 28.74
C ARG A 30 21.13 50.32 27.40
N LYS A 31 22.45 50.21 27.20
CA LYS A 31 23.05 49.61 25.99
C LYS A 31 22.72 48.11 25.85
N ARG A 32 22.75 47.35 26.96
CA ARG A 32 22.33 45.93 26.96
C ARG A 32 20.86 45.76 26.61
N LEU A 33 19.98 46.61 27.17
CA LEU A 33 18.56 46.58 26.88
C LEU A 33 18.27 46.94 25.41
N ALA A 34 18.93 47.95 24.87
CA ALA A 34 18.81 48.33 23.46
C ALA A 34 19.29 47.22 22.51
N LEU A 35 20.39 46.53 22.84
CA LEU A 35 20.85 45.36 22.08
C LEU A 35 19.84 44.23 22.13
N LEU A 36 19.28 43.92 23.29
CA LEU A 36 18.23 42.91 23.44
C LEU A 36 16.97 43.24 22.63
N TYR A 37 16.50 44.48 22.68
CA TYR A 37 15.36 44.91 21.87
C TYR A 37 15.67 44.86 20.37
N SER A 38 16.86 45.28 19.95
CA SER A 38 17.26 45.19 18.54
C SER A 38 17.30 43.74 18.06
N LEU A 39 17.80 42.82 18.89
CA LEU A 39 17.82 41.39 18.60
C LEU A 39 16.40 40.82 18.52
N LEU A 40 15.51 41.20 19.43
CA LEU A 40 14.11 40.78 19.43
C LEU A 40 13.36 41.31 18.20
N ILE A 41 13.58 42.56 17.81
CA ILE A 41 12.99 43.16 16.60
C ILE A 41 13.48 42.40 15.38
N VAL A 42 14.79 42.15 15.28
CA VAL A 42 15.37 41.35 14.20
C VAL A 42 14.69 39.99 14.14
N ILE A 43 14.69 39.22 15.23
CA ILE A 43 14.05 37.89 15.28
C ILE A 43 12.57 37.98 14.87
N SER A 44 11.84 38.97 15.37
CA SER A 44 10.42 39.17 15.04
C SER A 44 10.22 39.45 13.55
N VAL A 45 11.03 40.32 12.95
CA VAL A 45 11.01 40.60 11.50
C VAL A 45 11.33 39.35 10.70
N LEU A 46 12.34 38.57 11.12
CA LEU A 46 12.73 37.34 10.45
C LEU A 46 11.61 36.27 10.49
N PHE A 47 10.88 36.18 11.60
CA PHE A 47 9.68 35.33 11.71
C PHE A 47 8.51 35.86 10.87
N LEU A 48 8.29 37.18 10.85
CA LEU A 48 7.26 37.81 10.03
C LEU A 48 7.50 37.56 8.54
N CYS A 49 8.77 37.53 8.11
CA CYS A 49 9.15 37.21 6.74
C CYS A 49 8.84 35.78 6.30
N LYS A 50 8.67 34.83 7.24
CA LYS A 50 8.22 33.48 6.89
C LYS A 50 6.73 33.44 6.57
N VAL A 51 5.95 34.22 7.30
CA VAL A 51 4.48 34.22 7.19
C VAL A 51 4.00 35.12 6.06
N ILE A 52 4.66 36.26 5.84
CA ILE A 52 4.30 37.19 4.78
C ILE A 52 4.83 36.66 3.44
N SER A 53 3.96 36.57 2.43
CA SER A 53 4.36 36.32 1.04
C SER A 53 5.03 37.57 0.48
N PHE A 54 6.35 37.53 0.33
CA PHE A 54 7.06 38.59 -0.36
C PHE A 54 6.91 38.42 -1.88
N PRO A 55 6.97 39.51 -2.68
CA PRO A 55 6.94 39.44 -4.14
C PRO A 55 8.02 38.53 -4.75
N VAL A 56 9.20 38.53 -4.12
CA VAL A 56 10.38 37.77 -4.53
C VAL A 56 10.91 37.02 -3.32
N ALA A 57 11.27 35.76 -3.50
CA ALA A 57 11.88 34.93 -2.48
C ALA A 57 13.13 34.21 -2.99
N PHE A 58 14.13 34.13 -2.12
CA PHE A 58 15.36 33.39 -2.35
C PHE A 58 15.30 32.11 -1.53
N MET A 59 15.48 30.97 -2.18
CA MET A 59 15.35 29.65 -1.55
C MET A 59 16.54 28.77 -1.93
N LEU A 60 16.98 27.94 -0.99
CA LEU A 60 18.10 27.03 -1.20
C LEU A 60 17.56 25.64 -1.51
N VAL A 61 18.07 25.01 -2.56
CA VAL A 61 17.69 23.64 -2.94
C VAL A 61 18.41 22.66 -2.03
N VAL A 62 17.67 21.85 -1.28
CA VAL A 62 18.23 20.87 -0.34
C VAL A 62 18.17 19.43 -0.87
N GLY A 63 17.17 19.11 -1.67
CA GLY A 63 16.93 17.77 -2.22
C GLY A 63 17.51 17.54 -3.62
N ARG A 64 17.46 16.28 -4.08
CA ARG A 64 17.94 15.84 -5.40
C ARG A 64 16.82 15.58 -6.42
N SER A 65 15.56 15.82 -6.06
CA SER A 65 14.39 15.51 -6.89
C SER A 65 14.31 16.34 -8.17
N MET A 66 14.99 17.49 -8.22
CA MET A 66 15.03 18.37 -9.39
C MET A 66 16.31 18.22 -10.22
N GLU A 67 17.15 17.21 -9.96
CA GLU A 67 18.29 16.93 -10.84
C GLU A 67 17.80 16.48 -12.24
N PRO A 68 18.46 16.89 -13.33
CA PRO A 68 19.67 17.71 -13.40
C PRO A 68 19.39 19.24 -13.40
N THR A 69 18.13 19.67 -13.43
CA THR A 69 17.72 21.08 -13.54
C THR A 69 18.24 21.93 -12.40
N TYR A 70 18.06 21.48 -11.15
CA TYR A 70 18.62 22.12 -9.96
C TYR A 70 19.39 21.10 -9.14
N ARG A 71 20.54 21.53 -8.60
CA ARG A 71 21.40 20.72 -7.74
C ARG A 71 21.28 21.18 -6.30
N VAL A 72 21.65 20.29 -5.38
CA VAL A 72 21.75 20.60 -3.96
C VAL A 72 22.70 21.79 -3.76
N GLY A 73 22.23 22.81 -3.03
CA GLY A 73 22.93 24.05 -2.74
C GLY A 73 22.67 25.19 -3.73
N ASP A 74 21.95 24.94 -4.84
CA ASP A 74 21.58 26.01 -5.76
C ASP A 74 20.63 27.01 -5.10
N LEU A 75 20.82 28.29 -5.39
CA LEU A 75 19.96 29.37 -4.93
C LEU A 75 18.91 29.64 -6.00
N VAL A 76 17.64 29.32 -5.74
CA VAL A 76 16.53 29.61 -6.65
C VAL A 76 15.84 30.91 -6.26
N ILE A 77 15.42 31.65 -7.29
CA ILE A 77 14.71 32.92 -7.18
C ILE A 77 13.27 32.68 -7.61
N GLY A 78 12.34 32.82 -6.67
CA GLY A 78 10.91 32.68 -6.88
C GLY A 78 10.21 34.02 -6.99
N VAL A 79 9.27 34.14 -7.94
CA VAL A 79 8.30 35.25 -8.00
C VAL A 79 6.96 34.74 -7.52
N ALA A 80 6.29 35.51 -6.68
CA ALA A 80 5.06 35.08 -6.04
C ALA A 80 3.94 34.80 -7.06
N THR A 81 3.19 33.72 -6.85
CA THR A 81 2.12 33.29 -7.78
C THR A 81 1.01 34.31 -7.93
N TYR A 82 0.70 35.11 -6.89
CA TYR A 82 -0.28 36.19 -6.97
C TYR A 82 0.12 37.33 -7.93
N LEU A 83 1.37 37.38 -8.39
CA LEU A 83 1.86 38.39 -9.34
C LEU A 83 1.85 37.91 -10.79
N ARG A 84 2.16 36.63 -11.05
CA ARG A 84 2.33 36.12 -12.43
C ARG A 84 1.50 34.89 -12.79
N GLY A 85 0.78 34.31 -11.83
CA GLY A 85 0.19 32.98 -11.97
C GLY A 85 1.25 31.89 -12.16
N PHE A 86 0.82 30.69 -12.54
CA PHE A 86 1.69 29.59 -12.97
C PHE A 86 0.95 28.72 -13.99
N SER A 87 1.69 27.98 -14.80
CA SER A 87 1.16 27.11 -15.86
C SER A 87 1.87 25.77 -15.89
N VAL A 88 1.33 24.82 -16.67
CA VAL A 88 1.99 23.54 -16.92
C VAL A 88 3.38 23.80 -17.53
N GLY A 89 4.40 23.13 -16.98
CA GLY A 89 5.80 23.28 -17.35
C GLY A 89 6.62 24.20 -16.42
N ASP A 90 5.96 25.09 -15.68
CA ASP A 90 6.62 25.95 -14.69
C ASP A 90 7.21 25.13 -13.54
N VAL A 91 8.35 25.57 -13.01
CA VAL A 91 8.86 25.05 -11.74
C VAL A 91 8.33 25.91 -10.61
N VAL A 92 7.60 25.31 -9.68
CA VAL A 92 6.90 26.03 -8.62
C VAL A 92 7.35 25.57 -7.25
N VAL A 93 7.16 26.43 -6.26
CA VAL A 93 7.37 26.13 -4.85
C VAL A 93 6.03 26.16 -4.13
N TRP A 94 5.67 25.02 -3.53
CA TRP A 94 4.49 24.89 -2.70
C TRP A 94 4.90 24.39 -1.31
N CYS A 95 4.14 24.75 -0.28
CA CYS A 95 4.43 24.35 1.10
C CYS A 95 3.24 23.59 1.70
N ARG A 96 3.52 22.53 2.47
CA ARG A 96 2.49 21.72 3.15
C ARG A 96 1.81 22.47 4.29
N ASP A 97 2.53 23.40 4.90
CA ASP A 97 2.13 24.09 6.11
C ASP A 97 2.20 25.61 5.96
N PHE A 98 1.35 26.29 6.73
CA PHE A 98 1.31 27.74 6.79
C PHE A 98 2.64 28.37 7.23
N TRP A 99 3.40 27.66 8.07
CA TRP A 99 4.68 28.13 8.61
C TRP A 99 5.84 27.96 7.61
N ARG A 100 5.59 27.40 6.42
CA ARG A 100 6.58 27.15 5.36
C ARG A 100 7.77 26.34 5.87
N THR A 101 7.51 25.36 6.73
CA THR A 101 8.54 24.47 7.27
C THR A 101 8.81 23.28 6.35
N ALA A 102 7.82 22.88 5.55
CA ALA A 102 7.95 21.80 4.56
C ALA A 102 7.54 22.31 3.17
N CYS A 103 8.51 22.85 2.43
CA CYS A 103 8.30 23.34 1.06
C CYS A 103 8.97 22.43 0.04
N VAL A 104 8.31 22.25 -1.10
CA VAL A 104 8.71 21.38 -2.21
C VAL A 104 8.83 22.24 -3.47
N VAL A 105 9.93 22.07 -4.21
CA VAL A 105 10.18 22.72 -5.50
C VAL A 105 10.10 21.69 -6.61
N HIS A 106 9.04 21.69 -7.42
CA HIS A 106 8.83 20.70 -8.49
C HIS A 106 8.16 21.32 -9.72
N ARG A 107 8.23 20.63 -10.86
CA ARG A 107 7.64 21.07 -12.12
C ARG A 107 6.16 20.76 -12.19
N VAL A 108 5.33 21.70 -12.60
CA VAL A 108 3.91 21.49 -12.82
C VAL A 108 3.72 20.61 -14.05
N VAL A 109 3.10 19.44 -13.89
CA VAL A 109 2.80 18.52 -15.00
C VAL A 109 1.32 18.55 -15.39
N ARG A 110 0.43 18.94 -14.46
CA ARG A 110 -1.00 19.05 -14.72
C ARG A 110 -1.66 20.05 -13.79
N VAL A 111 -2.60 20.83 -14.33
CA VAL A 111 -3.52 21.68 -13.56
C VAL A 111 -4.94 21.18 -13.83
N SER A 112 -5.74 20.97 -12.79
CA SER A 112 -7.09 20.44 -12.90
C SER A 112 -7.99 21.04 -11.82
N GLY A 113 -8.75 22.08 -12.20
CA GLY A 113 -9.59 22.83 -11.26
C GLY A 113 -8.74 23.48 -10.18
N GLU A 114 -9.08 23.23 -8.92
CA GLU A 114 -8.33 23.74 -7.76
C GLU A 114 -7.05 22.95 -7.46
N TYR A 115 -6.82 21.83 -8.15
CA TYR A 115 -5.67 20.97 -7.88
C TYR A 115 -4.57 21.13 -8.92
N VAL A 116 -3.33 21.06 -8.44
CA VAL A 116 -2.12 21.01 -9.25
C VAL A 116 -1.35 19.73 -8.94
N VAL A 117 -0.82 19.11 -9.98
CA VAL A 117 0.09 17.98 -9.88
C VAL A 117 1.48 18.45 -10.30
N THR A 118 2.43 18.27 -9.40
CA THR A 118 3.85 18.54 -9.66
C THR A 118 4.63 17.24 -9.80
N GLN A 119 5.84 17.32 -10.34
CA GLN A 119 6.78 16.22 -10.43
C GLN A 119 8.21 16.75 -10.33
N GLY A 120 9.04 16.10 -9.53
CA GLY A 120 10.49 16.33 -9.57
C GLY A 120 11.07 15.79 -10.87
N ASP A 121 11.96 16.55 -11.51
CA ASP A 121 12.58 16.16 -12.79
C ASP A 121 13.34 14.81 -12.72
N ALA A 122 13.83 14.42 -11.55
CA ALA A 122 14.47 13.13 -11.30
C ALA A 122 13.50 12.03 -10.82
N ASN A 123 12.24 12.37 -10.53
CA ASN A 123 11.28 11.41 -9.96
C ASN A 123 10.66 10.53 -11.05
N PRO A 124 10.44 9.22 -10.80
CA PRO A 124 9.89 8.29 -11.78
C PRO A 124 8.41 8.52 -12.10
N GLY A 125 7.71 9.31 -11.29
CA GLY A 125 6.30 9.62 -11.46
C GLY A 125 5.89 10.91 -10.77
N PRO A 126 4.65 11.38 -11.03
CA PRO A 126 4.13 12.62 -10.47
C PRO A 126 3.82 12.51 -8.97
N ASP A 127 3.85 13.65 -8.30
CA ASP A 127 3.46 13.78 -6.89
C ASP A 127 1.94 13.65 -6.71
N THR A 128 1.49 13.49 -5.46
CA THR A 128 0.08 13.60 -5.11
C THR A 128 -0.47 15.00 -5.43
N PRO A 129 -1.70 15.13 -5.96
CA PRO A 129 -2.29 16.44 -6.21
C PRO A 129 -2.34 17.32 -4.96
N VAL A 130 -1.99 18.60 -5.10
CA VAL A 130 -2.06 19.60 -4.03
C VAL A 130 -2.98 20.75 -4.44
N LEU A 131 -3.49 21.51 -3.47
CA LEU A 131 -4.31 22.69 -3.76
C LEU A 131 -3.45 23.77 -4.44
N SER A 132 -4.00 24.40 -5.46
CA SER A 132 -3.35 25.50 -6.20
C SER A 132 -3.02 26.69 -5.28
N SER A 133 -3.80 26.88 -4.22
CA SER A 133 -3.56 27.88 -3.17
C SER A 133 -2.31 27.59 -2.32
N ALA A 134 -1.81 26.36 -2.30
CA ALA A 134 -0.56 26.01 -1.61
C ALA A 134 0.69 26.43 -2.41
N VAL A 135 0.54 26.73 -3.70
CA VAL A 135 1.64 27.16 -4.56
C VAL A 135 1.95 28.64 -4.32
N SER A 136 3.11 28.88 -3.71
CA SER A 136 3.50 30.23 -3.26
C SER A 136 4.36 30.99 -4.28
N TYR A 137 5.25 30.29 -4.98
CA TYR A 137 6.20 30.93 -5.90
C TYR A 137 6.38 30.14 -7.19
N VAL A 138 6.73 30.85 -8.26
CA VAL A 138 7.26 30.25 -9.48
C VAL A 138 8.74 30.60 -9.59
N VAL A 139 9.57 29.59 -9.79
CA VAL A 139 11.02 29.75 -9.95
C VAL A 139 11.31 30.37 -11.31
N VAL A 140 11.98 31.52 -11.31
CA VAL A 140 12.26 32.30 -12.53
C VAL A 140 13.73 32.31 -12.90
N ALA A 141 14.60 32.05 -11.92
CA ALA A 141 16.04 32.01 -12.10
C ALA A 141 16.67 31.13 -11.00
N HIS A 142 17.88 30.66 -11.25
CA HIS A 142 18.70 29.99 -10.25
C HIS A 142 20.17 30.40 -10.40
N VAL A 143 20.89 30.37 -9.28
CA VAL A 143 22.34 30.61 -9.22
C VAL A 143 22.99 29.35 -8.66
N PRO A 144 23.85 28.67 -9.42
CA PRO A 144 24.45 27.43 -8.96
C PRO A 144 25.31 27.62 -7.71
N ALA A 145 25.35 26.59 -6.85
CA ALA A 145 26.11 26.61 -5.59
C ALA A 145 27.57 27.04 -5.77
N TYR A 146 28.23 26.50 -6.81
CA TYR A 146 29.63 26.78 -7.13
C TYR A 146 29.89 28.22 -7.62
N VAL A 147 28.84 28.98 -7.95
CA VAL A 147 28.95 30.40 -8.31
C VAL A 147 28.78 31.29 -7.08
N TRP A 148 27.69 31.12 -6.31
CA TRP A 148 27.38 32.05 -5.24
C TRP A 148 28.17 31.79 -3.96
N LEU A 149 28.51 30.54 -3.63
CA LEU A 149 29.26 30.23 -2.41
C LEU A 149 30.65 30.90 -2.38
N PRO A 150 31.49 30.83 -3.44
CA PRO A 150 32.76 31.54 -3.46
C PRO A 150 32.61 33.05 -3.32
N LEU A 151 31.59 33.65 -3.95
CA LEU A 151 31.34 35.10 -3.86
C LEU A 151 30.99 35.52 -2.43
N VAL A 152 30.17 34.74 -1.73
CA VAL A 152 29.84 34.99 -0.32
C VAL A 152 31.08 34.83 0.56
N VAL A 153 31.88 33.78 0.34
CA VAL A 153 33.13 33.57 1.10
C VAL A 153 34.11 34.73 0.86
N LEU A 154 34.26 35.22 -0.36
CA LEU A 154 35.11 36.38 -0.67
C LEU A 154 34.56 37.67 -0.06
N ALA A 155 33.24 37.89 -0.06
CA ALA A 155 32.63 39.07 0.55
C ALA A 155 32.80 39.06 2.08
N VAL A 156 32.55 37.92 2.73
CA VAL A 156 32.74 37.75 4.19
C VAL A 156 34.22 37.82 4.56
N GLY A 157 35.09 37.17 3.78
CA GLY A 157 36.53 37.20 4.00
C GLY A 157 37.12 38.59 3.83
N SER A 158 36.71 39.33 2.80
CA SER A 158 37.17 40.70 2.58
C SER A 158 36.69 41.65 3.67
N THR A 159 35.41 41.58 4.05
CA THR A 159 34.88 42.38 5.17
C THR A 159 35.54 42.05 6.50
N GLY A 160 35.78 40.77 6.79
CA GLY A 160 36.54 40.33 7.97
C GLY A 160 37.97 40.87 7.95
N TYR A 161 38.65 40.81 6.80
CA TYR A 161 40.01 41.34 6.62
C TYR A 161 40.07 42.87 6.83
N PHE A 162 39.14 43.63 6.23
CA PHE A 162 39.09 45.08 6.42
C PHE A 162 38.77 45.46 7.87
N SER A 163 37.82 44.77 8.51
CA SER A 163 37.50 44.98 9.92
C SER A 163 38.67 44.67 10.85
N TYR A 164 39.41 43.60 10.58
CA TYR A 164 40.64 43.27 11.32
C TYR A 164 41.71 44.35 11.13
N ARG A 165 41.93 44.80 9.89
CA ARG A 165 42.91 45.84 9.57
C ARG A 165 42.58 47.19 10.22
N GLU A 166 41.30 47.54 10.35
CA GLU A 166 40.84 48.77 11.00
C GLU A 166 40.71 48.68 12.53
N SER A 167 40.83 47.49 13.13
CA SER A 167 40.63 47.29 14.58
C SER A 167 41.66 47.98 15.50
N GLY A 168 42.63 48.72 14.94
CA GLY A 168 43.48 49.68 15.68
C GLY A 168 42.89 51.09 15.83
N LYS A 169 41.75 51.40 15.19
CA LYS A 169 41.02 52.66 15.36
C LYS A 169 39.58 52.36 15.77
N ARG A 170 39.00 53.21 16.64
CA ARG A 170 37.65 53.08 17.22
C ARG A 170 36.70 52.46 16.21
N LEU A 171 36.16 51.29 16.54
CA LEU A 171 35.24 50.49 15.73
C LEU A 171 34.03 51.36 15.33
N SER A 172 34.13 52.01 14.17
CA SER A 172 33.02 52.75 13.58
C SER A 172 32.11 51.68 13.00
N VAL A 173 31.03 51.37 13.71
CA VAL A 173 30.02 50.41 13.26
C VAL A 173 29.36 50.98 12.02
N GLN A 174 29.92 50.66 10.85
CA GLN A 174 29.30 51.05 9.59
C GLN A 174 27.97 50.30 9.45
N PRO A 175 26.88 50.96 9.04
CA PRO A 175 25.57 50.32 8.93
C PRO A 175 25.56 49.09 8.00
N GLY A 176 26.47 49.02 7.03
CA GLY A 176 26.68 47.84 6.18
C GLY A 176 27.15 46.59 6.94
N LEU A 177 28.03 46.74 7.94
CA LEU A 177 28.53 45.62 8.77
C LEU A 177 27.41 45.01 9.61
N VAL A 178 26.53 45.86 10.15
CA VAL A 178 25.35 45.41 10.90
C VAL A 178 24.40 44.66 9.97
N ALA A 179 24.14 45.19 8.77
CA ALA A 179 23.28 44.52 7.79
C ALA A 179 23.83 43.14 7.40
N ILE A 180 25.13 43.03 7.11
CA ILE A 180 25.78 41.76 6.74
C ILE A 180 25.70 40.75 7.89
N ALA A 181 25.98 41.17 9.12
CA ALA A 181 25.89 40.30 10.29
C ALA A 181 24.46 39.80 10.54
N LEU A 182 23.45 40.65 10.35
CA LEU A 182 22.05 40.29 10.47
C LEU A 182 21.62 39.28 9.41
N VAL A 183 22.03 39.47 8.15
CA VAL A 183 21.78 38.52 7.06
C VAL A 183 22.49 37.19 7.33
N ALA A 184 23.76 37.21 7.72
CA ALA A 184 24.52 36.00 8.03
C ALA A 184 23.87 35.22 9.19
N THR A 185 23.45 35.93 10.25
CA THR A 185 22.75 35.32 11.39
C THR A 185 21.41 34.73 10.98
N TYR A 186 20.65 35.42 10.11
CA TYR A 186 19.40 34.88 9.55
C TYR A 186 19.63 33.60 8.74
N ILE A 187 20.67 33.57 7.90
CA ILE A 187 21.03 32.38 7.11
C ILE A 187 21.38 31.22 8.05
N VAL A 188 22.21 31.45 9.06
CA VAL A 188 22.61 30.42 10.04
C VAL A 188 21.42 29.90 10.84
N ILE A 189 20.53 30.78 11.31
CA ILE A 189 19.32 30.38 12.05
C ILE A 189 18.38 29.59 11.15
N ASN A 190 18.16 29.99 9.90
CA ASN A 190 17.31 29.23 8.98
C ASN A 190 17.92 27.89 8.61
N ALA A 191 19.23 27.83 8.36
CA ALA A 191 19.93 26.58 8.12
C ALA A 191 19.86 25.65 9.34
N ALA A 192 20.00 26.18 10.55
CA ALA A 192 19.83 25.43 11.79
C ALA A 192 18.39 24.92 11.92
N ILE A 193 17.38 25.78 11.75
CA ILE A 193 15.96 25.37 11.80
C ILE A 193 15.67 24.30 10.75
N LEU A 194 16.11 24.48 9.50
CA LEU A 194 15.94 23.48 8.43
C LEU A 194 16.67 22.17 8.75
N GLY A 195 17.83 22.23 9.41
CA GLY A 195 18.55 21.06 9.89
C GLY A 195 17.88 20.36 11.08
N PHE A 196 17.12 21.09 11.92
CA PHE A 196 16.37 20.56 13.05
C PHE A 196 14.96 20.08 12.66
N THR A 197 14.30 20.74 11.70
CA THR A 197 13.01 20.32 11.16
C THR A 197 13.28 19.27 10.10
N TYR A 198 13.30 18.01 10.52
CA TYR A 198 13.32 16.83 9.66
C TYR A 198 12.36 17.02 8.46
N ILE A 199 12.90 17.35 7.29
CA ILE A 199 12.15 17.30 6.04
C ILE A 199 12.01 15.81 5.75
N ASP A 200 10.79 15.32 5.90
CA ASP A 200 10.43 13.95 5.61
C ASP A 200 10.83 13.62 4.15
N ASN A 201 11.98 12.96 4.01
CA ASN A 201 12.48 12.44 2.75
C ASN A 201 11.91 11.03 2.49
N SER A 202 10.82 10.64 3.16
CA SER A 202 10.22 9.34 2.89
C SER A 202 9.80 9.27 1.41
N PRO A 203 10.14 8.17 0.72
CA PRO A 203 9.77 8.00 -0.67
C PRO A 203 8.24 8.06 -0.80
N PRO A 204 7.70 8.55 -1.93
CA PRO A 204 6.26 8.64 -2.14
C PRO A 204 5.58 7.31 -1.86
N PHE A 205 4.52 7.36 -1.05
CA PHE A 205 3.71 6.18 -0.76
C PHE A 205 2.83 5.89 -1.97
N TYR A 206 3.20 4.88 -2.76
CA TYR A 206 2.39 4.41 -3.87
C TYR A 206 1.20 3.60 -3.32
N TYR A 207 -0.02 4.01 -3.66
CA TYR A 207 -1.20 3.17 -3.41
C TYR A 207 -1.14 2.00 -4.38
N THR A 208 -0.90 0.79 -3.89
CA THR A 208 -1.00 -0.40 -4.72
C THR A 208 -2.47 -0.59 -5.08
N PRO A 209 -2.83 -0.65 -6.37
CA PRO A 209 -4.20 -0.92 -6.78
C PRO A 209 -4.66 -2.24 -6.17
N ARG A 210 -5.78 -2.21 -5.44
CA ARG A 210 -6.34 -3.38 -4.77
C ARG A 210 -7.60 -3.82 -5.51
N VAL A 211 -7.60 -5.06 -5.97
CA VAL A 211 -8.79 -5.74 -6.45
C VAL A 211 -9.31 -6.58 -5.29
N GLU A 212 -10.55 -6.34 -4.87
CA GLU A 212 -11.16 -7.09 -3.78
C GLU A 212 -11.76 -8.39 -4.31
N LEU A 213 -11.43 -9.51 -3.66
CA LEU A 213 -12.07 -10.79 -3.90
C LEU A 213 -13.39 -10.83 -3.13
N LEU A 214 -14.51 -10.88 -3.85
CA LEU A 214 -15.84 -10.93 -3.25
C LEU A 214 -16.22 -12.37 -2.88
N SER A 215 -16.00 -13.31 -3.81
CA SER A 215 -16.29 -14.73 -3.56
C SER A 215 -15.40 -15.64 -4.41
N ALA A 216 -15.12 -16.83 -3.89
CA ALA A 216 -14.45 -17.90 -4.63
C ALA A 216 -14.97 -19.25 -4.15
N HIS A 217 -15.59 -20.02 -5.04
CA HIS A 217 -16.18 -21.32 -4.67
C HIS A 217 -16.22 -22.30 -5.83
N LEU A 218 -16.17 -23.60 -5.50
CA LEU A 218 -16.34 -24.69 -6.44
C LEU A 218 -17.81 -25.13 -6.49
N ASP A 219 -18.39 -25.18 -7.69
CA ASP A 219 -19.63 -25.90 -7.95
C ASP A 219 -19.26 -27.26 -8.58
N PRO A 220 -19.24 -28.36 -7.79
CA PRO A 220 -18.80 -29.66 -8.28
C PRO A 220 -19.78 -30.26 -9.29
N VAL A 221 -21.08 -29.92 -9.20
CA VAL A 221 -22.12 -30.45 -10.10
C VAL A 221 -21.97 -29.84 -11.49
N LYS A 222 -21.75 -28.52 -11.55
CA LYS A 222 -21.48 -27.84 -12.82
C LYS A 222 -20.05 -28.00 -13.31
N MET A 223 -19.16 -28.53 -12.46
CA MET A 223 -17.71 -28.62 -12.73
C MET A 223 -17.10 -27.25 -13.03
N VAL A 224 -17.55 -26.22 -12.32
CA VAL A 224 -17.09 -24.83 -12.50
C VAL A 224 -16.56 -24.28 -11.19
N TYR A 225 -15.39 -23.65 -11.24
CA TYR A 225 -14.89 -22.80 -10.16
C TYR A 225 -15.24 -21.35 -10.48
N VAL A 226 -15.98 -20.71 -9.57
CA VAL A 226 -16.46 -19.33 -9.74
C VAL A 226 -15.61 -18.42 -8.88
N VAL A 227 -15.10 -17.35 -9.49
CA VAL A 227 -14.38 -16.27 -8.81
C VAL A 227 -15.08 -14.96 -9.13
N GLU A 228 -15.48 -14.22 -8.10
CA GLU A 228 -16.10 -12.90 -8.23
C GLU A 228 -15.17 -11.85 -7.63
N ILE A 229 -14.82 -10.86 -8.44
CA ILE A 229 -13.90 -9.79 -8.09
C ILE A 229 -14.53 -8.43 -8.33
N ASN A 230 -14.22 -7.49 -7.45
CA ASN A 230 -14.64 -6.11 -7.57
C ASN A 230 -13.73 -5.37 -8.57
N THR A 231 -14.32 -4.87 -9.64
CA THR A 231 -13.66 -4.22 -10.78
C THR A 231 -14.22 -2.82 -11.03
N THR A 232 -14.51 -2.05 -9.97
CA THR A 232 -14.98 -0.65 -10.08
C THR A 232 -14.05 0.24 -10.90
N GLU A 233 -12.73 0.07 -10.78
CA GLU A 233 -11.72 0.96 -11.38
C GLU A 233 -11.02 0.39 -12.62
N TYR A 234 -11.34 -0.86 -12.98
CA TYR A 234 -10.64 -1.65 -13.99
C TYR A 234 -11.62 -2.29 -14.95
N SER A 235 -11.29 -2.33 -16.24
CA SER A 235 -12.10 -3.05 -17.22
C SER A 235 -11.47 -4.41 -17.54
N PHE A 236 -12.28 -5.47 -17.43
CA PHE A 236 -11.86 -6.84 -17.72
C PHE A 236 -11.59 -7.02 -19.21
N VAL A 237 -10.45 -7.64 -19.55
CA VAL A 237 -10.07 -7.96 -20.93
C VAL A 237 -10.12 -9.47 -21.16
N GLU A 238 -9.28 -10.21 -20.44
CA GLU A 238 -9.19 -11.66 -20.56
C GLU A 238 -8.67 -12.31 -19.27
N ALA A 239 -8.83 -13.63 -19.15
CA ALA A 239 -8.27 -14.40 -18.05
C ALA A 239 -7.76 -15.75 -18.55
N VAL A 240 -6.58 -16.14 -18.05
CA VAL A 240 -5.98 -17.44 -18.31
C VAL A 240 -5.80 -18.16 -16.97
N CYS A 241 -6.40 -19.33 -16.83
CA CYS A 241 -6.29 -20.14 -15.61
C CYS A 241 -5.71 -21.52 -15.90
N LYS A 242 -4.92 -22.01 -14.95
CA LYS A 242 -4.29 -23.34 -14.97
C LYS A 242 -4.61 -24.12 -13.69
N LEU A 243 -5.01 -25.37 -13.84
CA LEU A 243 -5.20 -26.33 -12.75
C LEU A 243 -3.85 -26.94 -12.39
N LEU A 244 -3.54 -27.04 -11.10
CA LEU A 244 -2.25 -27.53 -10.60
C LEU A 244 -1.03 -26.79 -11.20
N GLY A 245 -1.22 -25.56 -11.68
CA GLY A 245 -0.18 -24.73 -12.31
C GLY A 245 0.16 -25.08 -13.77
N GLU A 246 -0.29 -26.22 -14.29
CA GLU A 246 0.13 -26.74 -15.60
C GLU A 246 -1.02 -26.91 -16.60
N ILE A 247 -2.15 -27.44 -16.14
CA ILE A 247 -3.24 -27.89 -17.03
C ILE A 247 -4.14 -26.70 -17.37
N PRO A 248 -4.26 -26.29 -18.65
CA PRO A 248 -5.11 -25.15 -19.01
C PRO A 248 -6.59 -25.46 -18.73
N ALA A 249 -7.30 -24.48 -18.17
CA ALA A 249 -8.74 -24.53 -17.99
C ALA A 249 -9.43 -23.48 -18.87
N ALA A 250 -10.61 -23.80 -19.40
CA ALA A 250 -11.40 -22.84 -20.15
C ALA A 250 -12.03 -21.83 -19.18
N VAL A 251 -11.90 -20.54 -19.47
CA VAL A 251 -12.38 -19.46 -18.60
C VAL A 251 -13.38 -18.59 -19.37
N VAL A 252 -14.52 -18.32 -18.75
CA VAL A 252 -15.51 -17.37 -19.24
C VAL A 252 -15.62 -16.24 -18.23
N GLY A 253 -15.21 -15.04 -18.62
CA GLY A 253 -15.35 -13.83 -17.82
C GLY A 253 -16.54 -12.99 -18.26
N VAL A 254 -17.41 -12.65 -17.31
CA VAL A 254 -18.55 -11.75 -17.55
C VAL A 254 -18.43 -10.56 -16.60
N ALA A 255 -18.26 -9.36 -17.17
CA ALA A 255 -18.27 -8.11 -16.42
C ALA A 255 -19.70 -7.57 -16.36
N ASN A 256 -20.21 -7.34 -15.16
CA ASN A 256 -21.52 -6.75 -14.91
C ASN A 256 -21.38 -5.56 -13.95
N GLY A 257 -21.31 -4.35 -14.52
CA GLY A 257 -21.06 -3.13 -13.77
C GLY A 257 -19.70 -3.17 -13.07
N SER A 258 -19.70 -3.08 -11.74
CA SER A 258 -18.49 -3.09 -10.92
C SER A 258 -18.00 -4.49 -10.54
N ILE A 259 -18.63 -5.57 -11.01
CA ILE A 259 -18.26 -6.93 -10.63
C ILE A 259 -17.91 -7.72 -11.87
N THR A 260 -16.76 -8.39 -11.84
CA THR A 260 -16.38 -9.37 -12.85
C THR A 260 -16.49 -10.77 -12.27
N ARG A 261 -17.27 -11.62 -12.94
CA ARG A 261 -17.45 -13.03 -12.59
C ARG A 261 -16.67 -13.89 -13.57
N LEU A 262 -15.67 -14.60 -13.07
CA LEU A 262 -14.87 -15.57 -13.80
C LEU A 262 -15.42 -16.97 -13.52
N SER A 263 -15.84 -17.67 -14.57
CA SER A 263 -16.30 -19.05 -14.53
C SER A 263 -15.24 -19.93 -15.17
N ILE A 264 -14.51 -20.68 -14.35
CA ILE A 264 -13.41 -21.56 -14.76
C ILE A 264 -13.97 -22.97 -14.91
N HIS A 265 -14.08 -23.45 -16.14
CA HIS A 265 -14.60 -24.77 -16.47
C HIS A 265 -13.52 -25.83 -16.27
N ILE A 266 -13.79 -26.78 -15.39
CA ILE A 266 -12.88 -27.89 -15.07
C ILE A 266 -13.21 -29.07 -15.99
N PRO A 267 -12.24 -29.60 -16.76
CA PRO A 267 -12.46 -30.76 -17.60
C PRO A 267 -12.90 -31.98 -16.80
N ALA A 268 -13.83 -32.78 -17.33
CA ALA A 268 -14.29 -34.01 -16.67
C ALA A 268 -13.13 -34.99 -16.39
N GLU A 269 -12.22 -35.13 -17.36
CA GLU A 269 -10.98 -35.92 -17.28
C GLU A 269 -10.13 -35.56 -16.05
N PHE A 270 -10.17 -34.29 -15.60
CA PHE A 270 -9.40 -33.84 -14.45
C PHE A 270 -9.87 -34.49 -13.15
N PHE A 271 -11.18 -34.68 -12.97
CA PHE A 271 -11.72 -35.39 -11.81
C PHE A 271 -11.35 -36.87 -11.83
N SER A 272 -11.31 -37.50 -13.01
CA SER A 272 -10.82 -38.87 -13.17
C SER A 272 -9.33 -38.99 -12.83
N TYR A 273 -8.52 -38.00 -13.23
CA TYR A 273 -7.11 -37.90 -12.83
C TYR A 273 -6.95 -37.78 -11.31
N LEU A 274 -7.71 -36.88 -10.67
CA LEU A 274 -7.69 -36.72 -9.21
C LEU A 274 -8.12 -38.01 -8.49
N TRP A 275 -9.18 -38.65 -8.97
CA TRP A 275 -9.66 -39.92 -8.42
C TRP A 275 -8.59 -41.01 -8.47
N ASN A 276 -7.93 -41.17 -9.61
CA ASN A 276 -6.86 -42.17 -9.77
C ASN A 276 -5.66 -41.85 -8.88
N ARG A 277 -5.23 -40.58 -8.84
CA ARG A 277 -4.15 -40.11 -7.97
C ARG A 277 -4.42 -40.44 -6.51
N THR A 278 -5.63 -40.17 -6.04
CA THR A 278 -6.01 -40.39 -4.63
C THR A 278 -6.22 -41.87 -4.33
N SER A 279 -6.73 -42.63 -5.29
CA SER A 279 -6.81 -44.10 -5.20
C SER A 279 -5.41 -44.73 -5.10
N ALA A 280 -4.45 -44.26 -5.90
CA ALA A 280 -3.09 -44.78 -5.95
C ALA A 280 -2.27 -44.46 -4.68
N ARG A 281 -2.53 -43.31 -4.04
CA ARG A 281 -1.94 -42.97 -2.74
C ARG A 281 -2.37 -43.96 -1.65
N GLY A 282 -3.52 -44.61 -1.82
CA GLY A 282 -4.14 -45.48 -0.85
C GLY A 282 -4.72 -44.69 0.33
N VAL A 283 -5.88 -45.11 0.81
CA VAL A 283 -6.46 -44.56 2.05
C VAL A 283 -6.22 -45.60 3.15
N SER A 284 -5.33 -45.28 4.09
CA SER A 284 -4.84 -46.25 5.10
C SER A 284 -5.95 -46.84 5.97
N PHE A 285 -7.01 -46.07 6.24
CA PHE A 285 -8.16 -46.51 7.01
C PHE A 285 -9.41 -45.74 6.59
N LEU A 286 -10.49 -46.47 6.26
CA LEU A 286 -11.81 -45.90 6.01
C LEU A 286 -12.77 -46.46 7.07
N PRO A 287 -13.47 -45.60 7.86
CA PRO A 287 -14.47 -46.05 8.82
C PRO A 287 -15.65 -46.76 8.14
N SER A 288 -16.63 -47.24 8.90
CA SER A 288 -17.83 -47.86 8.35
C SER A 288 -18.55 -46.92 7.37
N PRO A 289 -19.07 -47.41 6.23
CA PRO A 289 -19.81 -46.58 5.28
C PRO A 289 -21.01 -45.86 5.92
N PRO A 290 -21.40 -44.67 5.43
CA PRO A 290 -20.80 -43.93 4.31
C PRO A 290 -19.67 -42.98 4.75
N VAL A 291 -18.55 -43.01 4.04
CA VAL A 291 -17.38 -42.17 4.29
C VAL A 291 -17.27 -41.03 3.27
N ALA A 292 -16.76 -39.88 3.74
CA ALA A 292 -16.34 -38.77 2.90
C ALA A 292 -14.84 -38.51 3.07
N VAL A 293 -14.12 -38.35 1.95
CA VAL A 293 -12.68 -38.06 1.92
C VAL A 293 -12.45 -36.71 1.25
N GLN A 294 -11.81 -35.80 1.96
CA GLN A 294 -11.55 -34.45 1.47
C GLN A 294 -10.45 -34.46 0.39
N GLU A 295 -10.66 -33.69 -0.68
CA GLU A 295 -9.73 -33.48 -1.76
C GLU A 295 -9.59 -31.98 -2.04
N SER A 296 -8.39 -31.55 -2.44
CA SER A 296 -8.18 -30.17 -2.89
C SER A 296 -7.16 -30.09 -4.01
N PHE A 297 -7.26 -29.02 -4.79
CA PHE A 297 -6.32 -28.70 -5.86
C PHE A 297 -6.18 -27.19 -6.03
N SER A 298 -5.02 -26.75 -6.52
CA SER A 298 -4.74 -25.35 -6.80
C SER A 298 -5.22 -24.93 -8.19
N ILE A 299 -5.64 -23.68 -8.29
CA ILE A 299 -5.99 -23.01 -9.54
C ILE A 299 -5.21 -21.71 -9.59
N SER A 300 -4.31 -21.57 -10.56
CA SER A 300 -3.53 -20.36 -10.78
C SER A 300 -4.14 -19.59 -11.94
N CYS A 301 -4.55 -18.35 -11.70
CA CYS A 301 -5.15 -17.49 -12.70
C CYS A 301 -4.34 -16.21 -12.90
N SER A 302 -4.19 -15.81 -14.16
CA SER A 302 -3.70 -14.50 -14.57
C SER A 302 -4.85 -13.77 -15.27
N VAL A 303 -5.31 -12.69 -14.67
CA VAL A 303 -6.44 -11.88 -15.13
C VAL A 303 -5.88 -10.56 -15.67
N VAL A 304 -6.16 -10.27 -16.92
CA VAL A 304 -5.70 -9.06 -17.61
C VAL A 304 -6.82 -8.02 -17.58
N PHE A 305 -6.49 -6.85 -17.05
CA PHE A 305 -7.30 -5.64 -17.09
C PHE A 305 -6.69 -4.61 -18.04
N ASP A 306 -7.43 -3.53 -18.32
CA ASP A 306 -6.97 -2.38 -19.11
C ASP A 306 -5.66 -1.75 -18.62
N LYS A 307 -5.43 -1.72 -17.31
CA LYS A 307 -4.28 -1.01 -16.70
C LYS A 307 -3.29 -1.91 -15.97
N ALA A 308 -3.63 -3.18 -15.73
CA ALA A 308 -2.86 -4.05 -14.86
C ALA A 308 -3.14 -5.53 -15.15
N THR A 309 -2.24 -6.39 -14.67
CA THR A 309 -2.43 -7.84 -14.65
C THR A 309 -2.47 -8.33 -13.20
N LEU A 310 -3.53 -9.01 -12.83
CA LEU A 310 -3.71 -9.62 -11.52
C LEU A 310 -3.39 -11.11 -11.58
N SER A 311 -2.44 -11.56 -10.78
CA SER A 311 -2.11 -12.97 -10.63
C SER A 311 -2.61 -13.48 -9.29
N GLY A 312 -3.47 -14.50 -9.31
CA GLY A 312 -4.09 -15.09 -8.13
C GLY A 312 -3.93 -16.61 -8.08
N ASN A 313 -3.72 -17.15 -6.89
CA ASN A 313 -3.73 -18.59 -6.62
C ASN A 313 -4.90 -18.92 -5.71
N TYR A 314 -5.77 -19.81 -6.16
CA TYR A 314 -6.98 -20.23 -5.47
C TYR A 314 -6.88 -21.71 -5.11
N ILE A 315 -7.55 -22.10 -4.03
CA ILE A 315 -7.64 -23.49 -3.61
C ILE A 315 -9.10 -23.91 -3.76
N ALA A 316 -9.35 -24.90 -4.61
CA ALA A 316 -10.63 -25.56 -4.71
C ALA A 316 -10.62 -26.80 -3.82
N ALA A 317 -11.68 -26.99 -3.04
CA ALA A 317 -11.83 -28.13 -2.14
C ALA A 317 -13.21 -28.77 -2.31
N PHE A 318 -13.27 -30.09 -2.25
CA PHE A 318 -14.50 -30.88 -2.24
C PHE A 318 -14.26 -32.18 -1.47
N SER A 319 -15.26 -33.07 -1.44
CA SER A 319 -15.11 -34.38 -0.83
C SER A 319 -15.61 -35.48 -1.76
N TRP A 320 -14.78 -36.51 -1.95
CA TRP A 320 -15.23 -37.80 -2.47
C TRP A 320 -16.16 -38.43 -1.46
N ARG A 321 -17.27 -39.02 -1.91
CA ARG A 321 -18.24 -39.66 -1.01
C ARG A 321 -18.61 -41.04 -1.52
N GLU A 322 -18.75 -41.99 -0.62
CA GLU A 322 -19.29 -43.31 -1.00
C GLU A 322 -20.72 -43.15 -1.60
N PRO A 323 -21.11 -44.02 -2.55
CA PRO A 323 -22.46 -43.99 -3.11
C PRO A 323 -23.50 -44.22 -2.02
N VAL A 324 -24.63 -43.52 -2.10
CA VAL A 324 -25.71 -43.67 -1.12
C VAL A 324 -26.63 -44.80 -1.59
N VAL A 325 -26.73 -45.87 -0.79
CA VAL A 325 -27.58 -47.03 -1.08
C VAL A 325 -28.85 -46.99 -0.22
N LYS A 326 -30.00 -47.00 -0.88
CA LYS A 326 -31.34 -47.01 -0.26
C LYS A 326 -32.19 -48.11 -0.88
N SER A 327 -33.13 -48.65 -0.12
CA SER A 327 -34.08 -49.66 -0.58
C SER A 327 -35.50 -49.22 -0.30
N PHE A 328 -36.40 -49.51 -1.24
CA PHE A 328 -37.84 -49.27 -1.12
C PHE A 328 -38.57 -50.50 -1.67
N ASN A 329 -39.11 -51.34 -0.77
CA ASN A 329 -39.76 -52.61 -1.10
C ASN A 329 -38.88 -53.52 -1.98
N ASP A 330 -39.25 -53.68 -3.25
CA ASP A 330 -38.62 -54.48 -4.30
C ASP A 330 -37.51 -53.73 -5.07
N THR A 331 -37.36 -52.43 -4.83
CA THR A 331 -36.48 -51.56 -5.60
C THR A 331 -35.26 -51.11 -4.79
N LEU A 332 -34.08 -51.19 -5.40
CA LEU A 332 -32.83 -50.65 -4.87
C LEU A 332 -32.45 -49.37 -5.60
N ILE A 333 -32.16 -48.32 -4.84
CA ILE A 333 -31.77 -47.00 -5.34
C ILE A 333 -30.34 -46.72 -4.90
N ILE A 334 -29.47 -46.43 -5.86
CA ILE A 334 -28.07 -46.09 -5.62
C ILE A 334 -27.77 -44.73 -6.24
N GLU A 335 -27.32 -43.80 -5.42
CA GLU A 335 -27.01 -42.42 -5.83
C GLU A 335 -25.48 -42.21 -5.86
N ASN A 336 -24.95 -41.86 -7.05
CA ASN A 336 -23.56 -41.45 -7.21
C ASN A 336 -23.45 -39.93 -7.16
N VAL A 337 -22.95 -39.40 -6.05
CA VAL A 337 -22.75 -37.95 -5.82
C VAL A 337 -21.37 -37.45 -6.26
N ASN A 338 -20.56 -38.28 -6.93
CA ASN A 338 -19.21 -37.92 -7.34
C ASN A 338 -19.17 -37.44 -8.81
N PRO A 339 -18.19 -36.58 -9.17
CA PRO A 339 -17.95 -36.14 -10.54
C PRO A 339 -17.33 -37.21 -11.44
N VAL A 340 -17.15 -38.44 -10.94
CA VAL A 340 -16.62 -39.60 -11.67
C VAL A 340 -17.65 -40.73 -11.72
N PRO A 341 -17.71 -41.50 -12.81
CA PRO A 341 -18.57 -42.69 -12.86
C PRO A 341 -18.03 -43.77 -11.91
N LEU A 342 -18.94 -44.53 -11.31
CA LEU A 342 -18.62 -45.64 -10.42
C LEU A 342 -19.08 -46.96 -11.06
N VAL A 343 -18.24 -48.00 -10.94
CA VAL A 343 -18.59 -49.36 -11.32
C VAL A 343 -18.95 -50.14 -10.05
N LEU A 344 -20.17 -50.66 -10.02
CA LEU A 344 -20.75 -51.36 -8.88
C LEU A 344 -21.10 -52.78 -9.28
N ARG A 345 -20.77 -53.76 -8.44
CA ARG A 345 -21.24 -55.14 -8.56
C ARG A 345 -22.36 -55.36 -7.56
N ILE A 346 -23.56 -55.67 -8.04
CA ILE A 346 -24.76 -55.79 -7.24
C ILE A 346 -25.17 -57.25 -7.21
N GLU A 347 -25.34 -57.79 -6.01
CA GLU A 347 -25.73 -59.18 -5.76
C GLU A 347 -27.00 -59.21 -4.92
N LEU A 348 -27.97 -60.03 -5.32
CA LEU A 348 -29.17 -60.30 -4.53
C LEU A 348 -29.02 -61.66 -3.86
N PHE A 349 -28.95 -61.68 -2.53
CA PHE A 349 -28.79 -62.89 -1.74
C PHE A 349 -30.12 -63.32 -1.12
N SER A 350 -30.51 -64.59 -1.31
CA SER A 350 -31.71 -65.16 -0.69
C SER A 350 -31.36 -65.81 0.64
N LYS A 351 -31.93 -65.30 1.74
CA LYS A 351 -31.73 -65.92 3.07
C LYS A 351 -32.34 -67.32 3.15
N ALA A 352 -33.47 -67.54 2.48
CA ALA A 352 -34.17 -68.83 2.48
C ALA A 352 -33.37 -69.93 1.73
N ARG A 353 -32.70 -69.58 0.63
CA ARG A 353 -31.91 -70.53 -0.17
C ARG A 353 -30.43 -70.59 0.21
N GLY A 354 -29.95 -69.62 1.00
CA GLY A 354 -28.53 -69.49 1.34
C GLY A 354 -27.63 -69.19 0.14
N SER A 355 -28.18 -68.67 -0.96
CA SER A 355 -27.45 -68.47 -2.22
C SER A 355 -27.73 -67.12 -2.86
N THR A 356 -26.78 -66.63 -3.65
CA THR A 356 -26.95 -65.47 -4.53
C THR A 356 -27.84 -65.87 -5.71
N VAL A 357 -28.95 -65.15 -5.92
CA VAL A 357 -29.92 -65.41 -6.99
C VAL A 357 -29.77 -64.49 -8.18
N PHE A 358 -29.10 -63.36 -7.99
CA PHE A 358 -28.80 -62.39 -9.05
C PHE A 358 -27.45 -61.74 -8.78
N ALA A 359 -26.64 -61.57 -9.82
CA ALA A 359 -25.39 -60.82 -9.76
C ALA A 359 -25.17 -60.11 -11.09
N ARG A 360 -24.97 -58.78 -11.06
CA ARG A 360 -24.67 -58.00 -12.27
C ARG A 360 -23.84 -56.78 -11.92
N GLU A 361 -22.98 -56.39 -12.85
CA GLU A 361 -22.24 -55.13 -12.79
C GLU A 361 -23.02 -54.00 -13.45
N TYR A 362 -23.00 -52.85 -12.81
CA TYR A 362 -23.62 -51.62 -13.28
C TYR A 362 -22.61 -50.48 -13.25
N ARG A 363 -22.64 -49.66 -14.29
CA ARG A 363 -21.91 -48.40 -14.34
C ARG A 363 -22.89 -47.27 -14.00
N VAL A 364 -22.66 -46.62 -12.87
CA VAL A 364 -23.45 -45.46 -12.43
C VAL A 364 -22.69 -44.21 -12.84
N GLU A 365 -23.26 -43.43 -13.74
CA GLU A 365 -22.64 -42.21 -14.24
C GLU A 365 -22.50 -41.16 -13.12
N ARG A 366 -21.65 -40.15 -13.36
CA ARG A 366 -21.45 -39.03 -12.43
C ARG A 366 -22.76 -38.32 -12.10
N PHE A 367 -22.93 -37.88 -10.85
CA PHE A 367 -24.12 -37.14 -10.37
C PHE A 367 -25.45 -37.77 -10.83
N SER A 368 -25.55 -39.10 -10.79
CA SER A 368 -26.70 -39.83 -11.30
C SER A 368 -27.20 -40.87 -10.31
N THR A 369 -28.44 -41.32 -10.52
CA THR A 369 -29.10 -42.31 -9.69
C THR A 369 -29.44 -43.53 -10.52
N LEU A 370 -29.07 -44.70 -10.02
CA LEU A 370 -29.46 -46.00 -10.57
C LEU A 370 -30.59 -46.57 -9.71
N ALA A 371 -31.69 -46.96 -10.34
CA ALA A 371 -32.78 -47.70 -9.72
C ALA A 371 -32.89 -49.09 -10.35
N ILE A 372 -32.96 -50.13 -9.52
CA ILE A 372 -33.09 -51.52 -9.94
C ILE A 372 -34.32 -52.11 -9.27
N ASP A 373 -35.28 -52.52 -10.07
CA ASP A 373 -36.45 -53.27 -9.63
C ASP A 373 -36.15 -54.78 -9.66
N PHE A 374 -36.32 -55.44 -8.53
CA PHE A 374 -36.09 -56.88 -8.38
C PHE A 374 -37.34 -57.74 -8.55
N SER A 375 -38.53 -57.16 -8.75
CA SER A 375 -39.79 -57.90 -8.87
C SER A 375 -39.79 -58.97 -9.97
N ASN A 376 -39.13 -58.70 -11.10
CA ASN A 376 -39.02 -59.64 -12.22
C ASN A 376 -37.78 -60.53 -12.19
N VAL A 377 -36.88 -60.31 -11.22
CA VAL A 377 -35.57 -60.94 -11.14
C VAL A 377 -35.54 -61.99 -10.04
N ALA A 378 -36.32 -61.79 -8.97
CA ALA A 378 -36.38 -62.73 -7.87
C ALA A 378 -37.19 -63.98 -8.22
N PRO A 379 -36.71 -65.18 -7.84
CA PRO A 379 -37.37 -66.43 -8.19
C PRO A 379 -38.64 -66.73 -7.38
N ALA A 380 -38.88 -66.00 -6.28
CA ALA A 380 -40.08 -66.11 -5.45
C ALA A 380 -40.25 -64.86 -4.55
N PRO A 381 -41.47 -64.53 -4.09
CA PRO A 381 -41.67 -63.55 -3.03
C PRO A 381 -40.90 -63.91 -1.75
N GLY A 382 -40.40 -62.90 -1.04
CA GLY A 382 -39.65 -63.10 0.20
C GLY A 382 -38.67 -61.98 0.56
N ASP A 383 -37.92 -62.22 1.63
CA ASP A 383 -36.87 -61.34 2.14
C ASP A 383 -35.51 -61.65 1.48
N TYR A 384 -34.93 -60.63 0.86
CA TYR A 384 -33.63 -60.66 0.20
C TYR A 384 -32.67 -59.61 0.79
N ASP A 385 -31.38 -59.86 0.63
CA ASP A 385 -30.31 -58.93 1.01
C ASP A 385 -29.55 -58.52 -0.26
N ALA A 386 -29.70 -57.25 -0.65
CA ALA A 386 -28.98 -56.67 -1.77
C ALA A 386 -27.62 -56.18 -1.29
N ARG A 387 -26.55 -56.79 -1.81
CA ARG A 387 -25.16 -56.45 -1.51
C ARG A 387 -24.58 -55.67 -2.68
N VAL A 388 -24.14 -54.45 -2.40
CA VAL A 388 -23.55 -53.53 -3.38
C VAL A 388 -22.06 -53.43 -3.11
N TYR A 389 -21.25 -54.02 -3.98
CA TYR A 389 -19.80 -53.98 -3.93
C TYR A 389 -19.26 -52.92 -4.88
N TYR A 390 -18.27 -52.14 -4.44
CA TYR A 390 -17.67 -51.08 -5.24
C TYR A 390 -16.25 -50.79 -4.79
N THR A 391 -15.46 -50.19 -5.69
CA THR A 391 -14.12 -49.71 -5.35
C THR A 391 -14.19 -48.21 -5.08
N PHE A 392 -13.93 -47.80 -3.84
CA PHE A 392 -13.89 -46.41 -3.43
C PHE A 392 -12.46 -46.03 -3.08
N LEU A 393 -11.87 -45.12 -3.87
CA LEU A 393 -10.49 -44.64 -3.68
C LEU A 393 -9.46 -45.78 -3.50
N GLY A 394 -9.55 -46.81 -4.35
CA GLY A 394 -8.65 -47.96 -4.33
C GLY A 394 -8.99 -49.05 -3.31
N VAL A 395 -9.99 -48.86 -2.45
CA VAL A 395 -10.43 -49.84 -1.44
C VAL A 395 -11.73 -50.50 -1.88
N VAL A 396 -11.79 -51.83 -1.81
CA VAL A 396 -13.03 -52.58 -2.05
C VAL A 396 -13.95 -52.41 -0.84
N ARG A 397 -15.18 -51.96 -1.10
CA ARG A 397 -16.19 -51.62 -0.11
C ARG A 397 -17.50 -52.32 -0.44
N GLY A 398 -18.34 -52.48 0.57
CA GLY A 398 -19.64 -53.14 0.45
C GLY A 398 -20.70 -52.45 1.30
N GLN A 399 -21.90 -52.28 0.76
CA GLN A 399 -23.09 -51.86 1.51
C GLN A 399 -24.21 -52.89 1.30
N GLY A 400 -24.96 -53.19 2.36
CA GLY A 400 -26.11 -54.10 2.31
C GLY A 400 -27.41 -53.33 2.46
N ALA A 401 -28.46 -53.76 1.76
CA ALA A 401 -29.81 -53.21 1.86
C ALA A 401 -30.84 -54.34 1.83
N ARG A 402 -31.83 -54.28 2.73
CA ARG A 402 -32.92 -55.26 2.77
C ARG A 402 -33.91 -54.98 1.63
N ILE A 403 -34.23 -56.01 0.85
CA ILE A 403 -35.23 -55.96 -0.22
C ILE A 403 -36.36 -56.92 0.15
N VAL A 404 -37.60 -56.44 0.07
CA VAL A 404 -38.81 -57.21 0.40
C VAL A 404 -39.68 -57.27 -0.85
N ILE A 405 -39.81 -58.46 -1.41
CA ILE A 405 -40.59 -58.71 -2.62
C ILE A 405 -41.89 -59.40 -2.20
N LYS A 406 -43.01 -58.78 -2.53
CA LYS A 406 -44.35 -59.24 -2.14
C LYS A 406 -44.92 -60.26 -3.10
#